data_AF-A0A1L9UQ01-F1
#
_entry.id   AF-A0A1L9UQ01-F1
#
_cell.length_a   1.000
_cell.length_b   1.000
_cell.length_c   1.000
_cell.angle_alpha   90.00
_cell.angle_beta   90.00
_cell.angle_gamma   90.00
#
_symmetry.space_group_name_H-M   'P 1'
#
loop_
_entity.id
_entity.type
_entity.pdbx_description
1 polymer ?
#
loop_
_entity_poly.entity_id
_entity_poly.type
_entity_poly.pdbx_seq_one_letter_code
_entity_poly.pdbx_strand_id
1 'polypeptide(L)'
;MGFISRVITLFGLVLLAHAGYSAHEHTLLYSNTGISSATTSSSTALPLDIVIEALASLVLVSAGLVLGADKLKPISWSEWAGQIEREGGGRNPYLRLEERYGFWDVRAKRKEFADWMRGEVPVKE
;
A
#
# COMPACT_ATOMS: atom_id res chain seq x y z
N MET A 1 3.26 6.62 -4.62
CA MET A 1 4.18 7.07 -3.57
C MET A 1 4.34 5.94 -2.58
N GLY A 2 5.54 5.54 -2.18
CA GLY A 2 5.64 4.49 -1.16
C GLY A 2 6.94 3.71 -1.07
N PHE A 3 8.03 4.15 -1.71
CA PHE A 3 9.30 3.45 -1.52
C PHE A 3 9.75 3.51 -0.06
N ILE A 4 9.75 4.72 0.54
CA ILE A 4 10.09 4.91 1.95
C ILE A 4 9.13 4.16 2.88
N SER A 5 7.82 4.24 2.66
CA SER A 5 6.86 3.52 3.51
C SER A 5 7.05 2.00 3.43
N ARG A 6 7.33 1.45 2.24
CA ARG A 6 7.64 0.03 2.06
C ARG A 6 8.92 -0.38 2.77
N VAL A 7 9.97 0.45 2.72
CA VAL A 7 11.23 0.19 3.43
C VAL A 7 11.00 0.20 4.94
N ILE A 8 10.26 1.18 5.46
CA ILE A 8 9.88 1.26 6.88
C ILE A 8 9.09 0.02 7.28
N THR A 9 8.04 -0.35 6.54
CA THR A 9 7.23 -1.54 6.84
C THR A 9 8.07 -2.81 6.81
N LEU A 10 8.94 -2.99 5.80
CA LEU A 10 9.82 -4.16 5.72
C LEU A 10 10.75 -4.23 6.93
N PHE A 11 11.43 -3.13 7.25
CA PHE A 11 12.32 -3.08 8.41
C PHE A 11 11.58 -3.38 9.71
N GLY A 12 10.38 -2.83 9.89
CA GLY A 12 9.54 -3.11 11.06
C GLY A 12 9.12 -4.58 11.15
N LEU A 13 8.79 -5.22 10.02
CA LEU A 13 8.45 -6.64 9.98
C LEU A 13 9.66 -7.53 10.32
N VAL A 14 10.86 -7.15 9.88
CA VAL A 14 12.10 -7.86 10.26
C VAL A 14 12.35 -7.76 11.75
N LEU A 15 12.22 -6.57 12.35
CA LEU A 15 12.34 -6.41 13.81
C LEU A 15 11.27 -7.18 14.58
N LEU A 16 10.01 -7.18 14.08
CA LEU A 16 8.93 -7.92 14.73
C LEU A 16 9.17 -9.44 14.69
N ALA A 17 9.67 -9.96 13.55
CA ALA A 17 10.07 -11.36 13.43
C ALA A 17 11.24 -11.70 14.36
N HIS A 18 12.21 -10.79 14.48
CA HIS A 18 13.35 -10.94 15.38
C HIS A 18 12.90 -11.00 16.86
N ALA A 19 12.08 -10.05 17.31
CA ALA A 19 11.53 -10.04 18.66
C ALA A 19 10.69 -11.31 18.96
N GLY A 20 9.90 -11.77 17.96
CA GLY A 20 9.13 -13.01 18.06
C GLY A 20 10.02 -14.25 18.20
N TYR A 21 11.12 -14.32 17.45
CA TYR A 21 12.11 -15.39 17.58
C TYR A 21 12.82 -15.34 18.94
N SER A 22 13.23 -14.16 19.42
CA SER A 22 13.81 -13.98 20.76
C SER A 22 12.86 -14.44 21.86
N ALA A 23 11.57 -14.12 21.76
CA ALA A 23 10.55 -14.57 22.72
C ALA A 23 10.39 -16.11 22.70
N HIS A 24 10.44 -16.72 21.51
CA HIS A 24 10.38 -18.17 21.34
C HIS A 24 11.58 -18.87 21.99
N GLU A 25 12.80 -18.46 21.67
CA GLU A 25 14.02 -19.02 22.26
C GLU A 25 14.04 -18.85 23.79
N HIS A 26 13.64 -17.68 24.28
CA HIS A 26 13.56 -17.42 25.72
C HIS A 26 12.57 -18.36 26.42
N THR A 27 11.41 -18.61 25.79
CA THR A 27 10.39 -19.50 26.33
C THR A 27 10.82 -20.97 26.28
N LEU A 28 11.50 -21.40 25.22
CA LEU A 28 12.04 -22.76 25.10
C LEU A 28 13.11 -23.02 26.17
N LEU A 29 14.06 -22.11 26.36
CA LEU A 29 15.10 -22.25 27.38
C LEU A 29 14.52 -22.24 28.80
N TYR A 30 13.56 -21.35 29.08
CA TYR A 30 12.87 -21.33 30.39
C TYR A 30 12.09 -22.62 30.65
N SER A 31 11.38 -23.15 29.66
CA SER A 31 10.61 -24.39 29.83
C SER A 31 11.51 -25.61 30.04
N ASN A 32 12.66 -25.68 29.37
CA ASN A 32 13.62 -26.77 29.52
C ASN A 32 14.42 -26.69 30.84
N THR A 33 14.72 -25.48 31.33
CA THR A 33 15.47 -25.26 32.60
C THR A 33 14.56 -25.30 33.84
N GLY A 34 13.28 -24.95 33.72
CA GLY A 34 12.29 -25.02 34.81
C GLY A 34 12.06 -26.44 35.35
N ILE A 35 12.35 -27.48 34.57
CA ILE A 35 12.31 -28.88 35.01
C ILE A 35 13.46 -29.22 35.98
N SER A 36 14.58 -28.47 35.93
CA SER A 36 15.77 -28.73 36.77
C SER A 36 15.82 -27.87 38.04
N SER A 37 14.92 -26.90 38.22
CA SER A 37 14.98 -25.89 39.30
C SER A 37 13.64 -25.73 40.02
N ALA A 38 13.11 -26.82 40.56
CA ALA A 38 11.85 -26.88 41.32
C ALA A 38 11.86 -26.10 42.67
N THR A 39 12.82 -25.19 42.90
CA THR A 39 13.02 -24.52 44.21
C THR A 39 13.18 -23.00 44.16
N THR A 40 13.03 -22.33 43.02
CA THR A 40 13.11 -20.87 42.97
C THR A 40 12.07 -20.28 42.03
N SER A 41 11.13 -19.52 42.59
CA SER A 41 10.09 -18.75 41.91
C SER A 41 10.69 -17.58 41.12
N SER A 42 11.44 -17.87 40.06
CA SER A 42 11.88 -16.87 39.08
C SER A 42 10.71 -16.56 38.13
N SER A 43 10.30 -15.30 38.10
CA SER A 43 9.18 -14.77 37.31
C SER A 43 9.21 -15.26 35.86
N THR A 44 8.10 -15.82 35.38
CA THR A 44 7.86 -16.26 34.00
C THR A 44 7.65 -15.11 33.01
N ALA A 45 8.01 -13.88 33.40
CA ALA A 45 7.81 -12.69 32.60
C ALA A 45 8.90 -12.58 31.53
N LEU A 46 8.51 -12.20 30.31
CA LEU A 46 9.46 -11.93 29.23
C LEU A 46 10.41 -10.79 29.63
N PRO A 47 11.69 -10.85 29.24
CA PRO A 47 12.63 -9.76 29.41
C PRO A 47 12.09 -8.47 28.79
N LEU A 48 12.31 -7.36 29.50
CA LEU A 48 11.83 -6.04 29.10
C LEU A 48 12.38 -5.60 27.73
N ASP A 49 13.59 -6.02 27.37
CA ASP A 49 14.19 -5.75 26.06
C ASP A 49 13.33 -6.30 24.89
N ILE A 50 12.93 -7.58 24.98
CA ILE A 50 12.07 -8.24 23.99
C ILE A 50 10.72 -7.53 23.88
N VAL A 51 10.16 -7.09 25.02
CA VAL A 51 8.88 -6.36 25.05
C VAL A 51 9.02 -5.00 24.37
N ILE A 52 10.09 -4.24 24.65
CA ILE A 52 10.33 -2.95 24.02
C ILE A 52 10.58 -3.11 22.52
N GLU A 53 11.36 -4.10 22.10
CA GLU A 53 11.62 -4.40 20.68
C GLU A 53 10.32 -4.74 19.93
N ALA A 54 9.43 -5.54 20.54
CA ALA A 54 8.13 -5.89 19.99
C ALA A 54 7.19 -4.66 19.89
N LEU A 55 7.15 -3.80 20.90
CA LEU A 55 6.33 -2.58 20.87
C LEU A 55 6.85 -1.56 19.85
N ALA A 56 8.17 -1.37 19.79
CA ALA A 56 8.80 -0.47 18.82
C ALA A 56 8.58 -0.96 17.38
N SER A 57 8.74 -2.25 17.12
CA SER A 57 8.46 -2.84 15.81
C SER A 57 6.99 -2.74 15.43
N LEU A 58 6.05 -2.93 16.36
CA LEU A 58 4.62 -2.72 16.12
C LEU A 58 4.32 -1.26 15.70
N VAL A 59 4.88 -0.28 16.40
CA VAL A 59 4.71 1.15 16.06
C VAL A 59 5.30 1.43 14.67
N LEU A 60 6.46 0.87 14.36
CA LEU A 60 7.14 1.10 13.08
C LEU A 60 6.39 0.45 11.91
N VAL A 61 5.87 -0.77 12.07
CA VAL A 61 5.02 -1.44 11.07
C VAL A 61 3.73 -0.67 10.84
N SER A 62 3.03 -0.28 11.91
CA SER A 62 1.77 0.47 11.79
C SER A 62 1.99 1.83 11.13
N ALA A 63 3.05 2.56 11.49
CA ALA A 63 3.42 3.81 10.83
C ALA A 63 3.75 3.59 9.35
N GLY A 64 4.53 2.57 9.00
CA GLY A 64 4.86 2.23 7.62
C GLY A 64 3.61 1.92 6.78
N LEU A 65 2.67 1.16 7.32
CA LEU A 65 1.41 0.84 6.66
C LEU A 65 0.53 2.09 6.45
N VAL A 66 0.37 2.92 7.47
CA VAL A 66 -0.44 4.15 7.39
C VAL A 66 0.15 5.14 6.40
N LEU A 67 1.47 5.36 6.42
CA LEU A 67 2.16 6.25 5.47
C LEU A 67 2.15 5.69 4.04
N GLY A 68 2.01 4.37 3.88
CA GLY A 68 1.90 3.71 2.59
C GLY A 68 0.49 3.67 2.00
N ALA A 69 -0.53 4.05 2.76
CA ALA A 69 -1.91 4.06 2.29
C ALA A 69 -2.13 5.18 1.26
N ASP A 70 -2.99 4.90 0.27
CA ASP A 70 -3.43 5.93 -0.67
C ASP A 70 -4.27 6.98 0.06
N LYS A 71 -4.17 8.24 -0.41
CA LYS A 71 -4.97 9.33 0.13
C LYS A 71 -6.45 9.05 -0.08
N LEU A 72 -7.26 9.43 0.90
CA LEU A 72 -8.71 9.34 0.83
C LEU A 72 -9.21 10.14 -0.38
N LYS A 73 -10.20 9.57 -1.07
CA LYS A 73 -10.88 10.26 -2.17
C LYS A 73 -11.83 11.32 -1.59
N PRO A 74 -11.99 12.49 -2.25
CA PRO A 74 -12.99 13.46 -1.86
C PRO A 74 -14.40 12.87 -1.93
N ILE A 75 -15.27 13.33 -1.02
CA ILE A 75 -16.65 12.84 -0.92
C ILE A 75 -17.56 13.44 -2.00
N SER A 76 -17.24 14.66 -2.45
CA SER A 76 -17.98 15.34 -3.51
C SER A 76 -17.59 14.79 -4.87
N TRP A 77 -18.59 14.36 -5.63
CA TRP A 77 -18.38 13.83 -6.97
C TRP A 77 -17.76 14.87 -7.91
N SER A 78 -18.18 16.13 -7.85
CA SER A 78 -17.66 17.19 -8.74
C SER A 78 -16.18 17.47 -8.48
N GLU A 79 -15.77 17.46 -7.22
CA GLU A 79 -14.36 17.63 -6.84
C GLU A 79 -13.52 16.44 -7.29
N TRP A 80 -14.02 15.22 -7.10
CA TRP A 80 -13.33 14.00 -7.52
C TRP A 80 -13.21 13.91 -9.05
N ALA A 81 -14.31 14.14 -9.76
CA ALA A 81 -14.35 14.13 -11.22
C ALA A 81 -13.43 15.20 -11.80
N GLY A 82 -13.45 16.41 -11.24
CA GLY A 82 -12.52 17.48 -11.64
C GLY A 82 -11.05 17.13 -11.39
N GLN A 83 -10.74 16.43 -10.28
CA GLN A 83 -9.38 15.94 -10.04
C GLN A 83 -8.98 14.87 -11.06
N ILE A 84 -9.87 13.93 -11.38
CA ILE A 84 -9.63 12.89 -12.38
C ILE A 84 -9.44 13.46 -13.78
N GLU A 85 -10.24 14.43 -14.19
CA GLU A 85 -10.07 15.11 -15.49
C GLU A 85 -8.70 15.79 -15.58
N ARG A 86 -8.25 16.46 -14.50
CA ARG A 86 -6.91 17.08 -14.42
C ARG A 86 -5.77 16.05 -14.46
N GLU A 87 -5.99 14.86 -13.92
CA GLU A 87 -5.03 13.74 -13.95
C GLU A 87 -5.08 12.95 -15.28
N GLY A 88 -5.87 13.39 -16.26
CA GLY A 88 -5.93 12.81 -17.60
C GLY A 88 -7.03 11.75 -17.80
N GLY A 89 -8.03 11.68 -16.91
CA GLY A 89 -9.28 10.94 -17.12
C GLY A 89 -9.17 9.40 -17.03
N GLY A 90 -7.99 8.81 -17.15
CA GLY A 90 -7.82 7.34 -17.22
C GLY A 90 -8.25 6.58 -15.95
N ARG A 91 -8.36 7.25 -14.81
CA ARG A 91 -8.86 6.68 -13.55
C ARG A 91 -10.39 6.74 -13.43
N ASN A 92 -11.08 7.31 -14.42
CA ASN A 92 -12.54 7.45 -14.40
C ASN A 92 -13.23 6.09 -14.60
N PRO A 93 -13.99 5.57 -13.62
CA PRO A 93 -14.74 4.32 -13.75
C PRO A 93 -15.85 4.40 -14.80
N TYR A 94 -16.33 5.61 -15.11
CA TYR A 94 -17.38 5.85 -16.09
C TYR A 94 -16.86 6.26 -17.47
N LEU A 95 -15.54 6.20 -17.68
CA LEU A 95 -14.91 6.59 -18.95
C LEU A 95 -15.61 5.93 -20.15
N ARG A 96 -15.96 4.65 -20.03
CA ARG A 96 -16.65 3.90 -21.09
C ARG A 96 -18.06 4.42 -21.41
N LEU A 97 -18.77 4.94 -20.41
CA LEU A 97 -20.10 5.53 -20.58
C LEU A 97 -20.00 6.95 -21.14
N GLU A 98 -18.98 7.70 -20.72
CA GLU A 98 -18.73 9.07 -21.21
C GLU A 98 -18.24 9.08 -22.66
N GLU A 99 -17.30 8.20 -23.02
CA GLU A 99 -16.75 8.09 -24.38
C GLU A 99 -17.71 7.40 -25.35
N ARG A 100 -18.78 6.76 -24.85
CA ARG A 100 -19.88 6.21 -25.65
C ARG A 100 -19.39 5.38 -26.85
N TYR A 101 -18.47 4.45 -26.62
CA TYR A 101 -17.86 3.64 -27.69
C TYR A 101 -18.87 2.97 -28.64
N GLY A 102 -20.08 2.64 -28.18
CA GLY A 102 -21.14 2.07 -29.02
C GLY A 102 -21.72 3.04 -30.06
N PHE A 103 -21.56 4.34 -29.86
CA PHE A 103 -22.03 5.41 -30.75
C PHE A 103 -20.89 6.06 -31.55
N TRP A 104 -19.72 5.45 -31.54
CA TRP A 104 -18.56 5.95 -32.25
C TRP A 104 -18.77 5.88 -33.77
N ASP A 105 -18.62 7.01 -34.47
CA ASP A 105 -18.67 7.04 -35.93
C ASP A 105 -17.36 6.48 -36.52
N VAL A 106 -17.40 5.19 -36.86
CA VAL A 106 -16.27 4.47 -37.44
C VAL A 106 -15.88 5.05 -38.80
N ARG A 107 -16.85 5.55 -39.59
CA ARG A 107 -16.57 6.07 -40.94
C ARG A 107 -15.86 7.40 -40.88
N ALA A 108 -16.33 8.31 -40.03
CA ALA A 108 -15.67 9.60 -39.81
C ALA A 108 -14.23 9.42 -39.30
N LYS A 109 -14.03 8.51 -38.34
CA LYS A 109 -12.71 8.28 -37.73
C LYS A 109 -11.72 7.60 -38.67
N ARG A 110 -12.19 6.72 -39.55
CA ARG A 110 -11.36 6.17 -40.64
C ARG A 110 -10.95 7.25 -41.64
N LYS A 111 -11.84 8.19 -41.94
CA LYS A 111 -11.51 9.34 -42.81
C LYS A 111 -10.47 10.24 -42.16
N GLU A 112 -10.67 10.65 -40.90
CA GLU A 112 -9.70 11.44 -40.13
C GLU A 112 -8.30 10.78 -40.13
N PHE A 113 -8.23 9.47 -39.89
CA PHE A 113 -6.97 8.74 -39.91
C PHE A 113 -6.33 8.73 -41.31
N ALA A 114 -7.12 8.55 -42.36
CA ALA A 114 -6.62 8.55 -43.73
C ALA A 114 -6.11 9.93 -44.16
N ASP A 115 -6.77 11.00 -43.74
CA ASP A 115 -6.35 12.39 -44.00
C ASP A 115 -5.07 12.73 -43.22
N TRP A 116 -4.97 12.29 -41.96
CA TRP A 116 -3.75 12.40 -41.16
C TRP A 116 -2.55 11.67 -41.80
N MET A 117 -2.74 10.44 -42.29
CA MET A 117 -1.69 9.69 -43.00
C MET A 117 -1.22 10.38 -44.29
N ARG A 118 -2.09 11.17 -44.92
CA ARG A 118 -1.75 11.99 -46.10
C ARG A 118 -1.03 13.30 -45.74
N GLY A 119 -0.90 13.62 -44.45
CA GLY A 119 -0.33 14.89 -43.99
C GLY A 119 -1.30 16.08 -44.08
N GLU A 120 -2.56 15.83 -44.42
CA GLU A 120 -3.62 16.84 -44.44
C GLU A 120 -4.19 16.94 -43.03
N VAL A 121 -3.50 17.66 -42.14
CA VAL A 121 -4.02 17.91 -40.79
C VAL A 121 -5.08 19.00 -40.90
N PRO A 122 -6.37 18.72 -40.65
CA PRO A 122 -7.36 19.78 -40.59
C PRO A 122 -7.00 20.70 -39.44
N VAL A 123 -6.65 21.95 -39.75
CA VAL A 123 -6.54 23.02 -38.76
C VAL A 123 -7.93 23.18 -38.16
N LYS A 124 -8.09 22.78 -36.90
CA LYS A 124 -9.30 23.08 -36.13
C LYS A 124 -9.28 24.58 -35.84
N GLU A 125 -10.12 25.36 -36.52
CA GLU A 125 -10.54 26.69 -36.05
C GLU A 125 -11.41 26.59 -34.80
#